data_AF-A0A0C1Y867-F1
#
_entry.id   AF-A0A0C1Y867-F1
#
_cell.length_a   1.000
_cell.length_b   1.000
_cell.length_c   1.000
_cell.angle_alpha   90.00
_cell.angle_beta   90.00
_cell.angle_gamma   90.00
#
_symmetry.space_group_name_H-M   'P 1'
#
loop_
_entity.id
_entity.type
_entity.pdbx_description
1 polymer ?
#
loop_
_entity_poly.entity_id
_entity_poly.type
_entity_poly.pdbx_seq_one_letter_code
_entity_poly.pdbx_strand_id
1 'polypeptide(L)'
;MSDAVARILAAAARGDFPPADGTVTVLPQPGVRDAGVLAFTAHTVVFTDEDPAWVRATLGAVTSDVLAAPMNPAFLTALMARTGRRMNTIDLLTAAPALPGAPGIALREIHDQDHPRVARAVKFRDDVRVWAADGGLVVLGRGVAGRWEAAIEVDEAAQQSPGNARGVRTFQAAGYRPVGSEALLVAD
;
A
#
# COMPACT_ATOMS: atom_id res chain seq x y z
N MET A 1 -19.10 -0.64 5.22
CA MET A 1 -17.64 -0.69 5.10
C MET A 1 -17.03 -0.78 6.48
N SER A 2 -16.10 -1.70 6.69
CA SER A 2 -15.32 -1.78 7.93
C SER A 2 -14.25 -0.69 7.93
N ASP A 3 -14.19 0.11 9.00
CA ASP A 3 -13.16 1.14 9.20
C ASP A 3 -11.94 0.63 9.99
N ALA A 4 -11.92 -0.66 10.34
CA ALA A 4 -10.87 -1.26 11.16
C ALA A 4 -9.48 -1.16 10.51
N VAL A 5 -9.37 -1.45 9.21
CA VAL A 5 -8.11 -1.31 8.45
C VAL A 5 -7.65 0.15 8.44
N ALA A 6 -8.56 1.09 8.22
CA ALA A 6 -8.26 2.52 8.23
C ALA A 6 -7.71 2.98 9.59
N ARG A 7 -8.33 2.52 10.70
CA ARG A 7 -7.84 2.83 12.06
C ARG A 7 -6.43 2.28 12.31
N ILE A 8 -6.15 1.05 11.89
CA ILE A 8 -4.81 0.44 12.05
C ILE A 8 -3.77 1.22 11.25
N LEU A 9 -4.05 1.54 9.98
CA LEU A 9 -3.14 2.33 9.14
C LEU A 9 -2.91 3.73 9.70
N ALA A 10 -3.96 4.40 10.17
CA ALA A 10 -3.86 5.72 10.78
C ALA A 10 -3.05 5.71 12.10
N ALA A 11 -3.19 4.65 12.89
CA ALA A 11 -2.41 4.43 14.11
C ALA A 11 -0.93 4.17 13.79
N ALA A 12 -0.65 3.27 12.85
CA ALA A 12 0.71 2.95 12.41
C ALA A 12 1.43 4.19 11.83
N ALA A 13 0.71 5.06 11.11
CA ALA A 13 1.26 6.33 10.62
C ALA A 13 1.73 7.29 11.73
N ARG A 14 1.22 7.14 12.96
CA ARG A 14 1.65 7.91 14.15
C ARG A 14 2.67 7.15 15.01
N GLY A 15 3.05 5.93 14.63
CA GLY A 15 3.94 5.07 15.39
C GLY A 15 3.22 4.16 16.39
N ASP A 16 1.89 4.13 16.38
CA ASP A 16 1.08 3.26 17.22
C ASP A 16 0.80 1.94 16.46
N PHE A 17 1.66 0.94 16.66
CA PHE A 17 1.57 -0.34 15.95
C PHE A 17 0.74 -1.39 16.70
N PRO A 18 0.17 -2.38 15.99
CA PRO A 18 -0.33 -3.61 16.63
C PRO A 18 0.77 -4.30 17.48
N PRO A 19 0.39 -5.09 18.49
CA PRO A 19 1.34 -5.79 19.33
C PRO A 19 2.18 -6.79 18.51
N ALA A 20 3.49 -6.79 18.72
CA ALA A 20 4.43 -7.70 18.07
C ALA A 20 4.40 -9.10 18.72
N ASP A 21 3.25 -9.77 18.64
CA ASP A 21 2.93 -11.01 19.36
C ASP A 21 2.91 -12.26 18.47
N GLY A 22 3.32 -12.12 17.21
CA GLY A 22 3.34 -13.17 16.20
C GLY A 22 1.97 -13.52 15.61
N THR A 23 0.94 -12.71 15.90
CA THR A 23 -0.43 -13.03 15.49
C THR A 23 -0.78 -12.51 14.10
N VAL A 24 -1.83 -13.13 13.54
CA VAL A 24 -2.48 -12.69 12.31
C VAL A 24 -3.92 -12.28 12.64
N THR A 25 -4.22 -11.01 12.46
CA THR A 25 -5.59 -10.48 12.55
C THR A 25 -6.26 -10.58 11.19
N VAL A 26 -7.43 -11.22 11.12
CA VAL A 26 -8.24 -11.29 9.90
C VAL A 26 -9.40 -10.29 10.02
N LEU A 27 -9.49 -9.36 9.07
CA LEU A 27 -10.51 -8.30 9.04
C LEU A 27 -11.30 -8.36 7.72
N PRO A 28 -12.56 -7.88 7.70
CA PRO A 28 -13.29 -7.65 6.45
C PRO A 28 -12.59 -6.63 5.55
N GLN A 29 -12.88 -6.67 4.25
CA GLN A 29 -12.41 -5.66 3.29
C GLN A 29 -12.90 -4.25 3.71
N PRO A 30 -12.06 -3.21 3.60
CA PRO A 30 -12.51 -1.85 3.87
C PRO A 30 -13.47 -1.35 2.78
N GLY A 31 -13.43 -1.94 1.57
CA GLY A 31 -14.33 -1.66 0.45
C GLY A 31 -14.15 -2.68 -0.67
N VAL A 32 -14.98 -2.62 -1.72
CA VAL A 32 -14.96 -3.60 -2.82
C VAL A 32 -13.64 -3.65 -3.57
N ARG A 33 -12.91 -2.53 -3.65
CA ARG A 33 -11.62 -2.45 -4.35
C ARG A 33 -10.50 -3.19 -3.61
N ASP A 34 -10.47 -3.11 -2.29
CA ASP A 34 -9.28 -3.40 -1.49
C ASP A 34 -9.38 -4.75 -0.76
N ALA A 35 -8.45 -5.65 -1.06
CA ALA A 35 -8.16 -6.86 -0.27
C ALA A 35 -6.65 -7.04 -0.17
N GLY A 36 -6.14 -7.74 0.84
CA GLY A 36 -4.71 -8.03 0.91
C GLY A 36 -4.15 -8.26 2.29
N VAL A 37 -2.85 -7.99 2.40
CA VAL A 37 -2.05 -8.26 3.61
C VAL A 37 -1.23 -7.03 3.98
N LEU A 38 -1.29 -6.61 5.24
CA LEU A 38 -0.40 -5.61 5.84
C LEU A 38 0.49 -6.32 6.87
N ALA A 39 1.80 -6.33 6.65
CA ALA A 39 2.75 -6.88 7.62
C ALA A 39 3.46 -5.76 8.38
N PHE A 40 3.32 -5.81 9.71
CA PHE A 40 4.05 -5.02 10.69
C PHE A 40 5.12 -5.91 11.37
N THR A 41 5.83 -5.36 12.35
CA THR A 41 6.79 -6.14 13.16
C THR A 41 6.05 -7.24 13.93
N ALA A 42 6.24 -8.50 13.51
CA ALA A 42 5.64 -9.69 14.12
C ALA A 42 4.12 -9.58 14.35
N HIS A 43 3.41 -8.85 13.49
CA HIS A 43 1.95 -8.81 13.47
C HIS A 43 1.50 -8.60 12.04
N THR A 44 0.55 -9.40 11.57
CA THR A 44 0.02 -9.25 10.22
C THR A 44 -1.49 -9.05 10.25
N VAL A 45 -1.98 -8.17 9.39
CA VAL A 45 -3.41 -7.99 9.13
C VAL A 45 -3.71 -8.52 7.74
N VAL A 46 -4.56 -9.55 7.66
CA VAL A 46 -5.16 -10.00 6.39
C VAL A 46 -6.54 -9.38 6.29
N PHE A 47 -6.79 -8.56 5.29
CA PHE A 47 -8.09 -7.92 5.06
C PHE A 47 -8.75 -8.52 3.82
N THR A 48 -9.81 -9.29 4.03
CA THR A 48 -10.55 -10.05 3.02
C THR A 48 -11.95 -10.39 3.54
N ASP A 49 -12.90 -10.59 2.64
CA ASP A 49 -14.26 -11.04 2.98
C ASP A 49 -14.38 -12.58 2.94
N GLU A 50 -13.27 -13.29 2.71
CA GLU A 50 -13.18 -14.74 2.84
C GLU A 50 -13.30 -15.22 4.29
N ASP A 51 -13.69 -16.49 4.46
CA ASP A 51 -13.83 -17.12 5.78
C ASP A 51 -12.50 -17.07 6.58
N PRO A 52 -12.48 -16.45 7.77
CA PRO A 52 -11.30 -16.44 8.63
C PRO A 52 -10.77 -17.83 9.01
N ALA A 53 -11.61 -18.87 9.06
CA ALA A 53 -11.16 -20.23 9.31
C ALA A 53 -10.33 -20.76 8.13
N TRP A 54 -10.75 -20.48 6.90
CA TRP A 54 -10.00 -20.82 5.69
C TRP A 54 -8.65 -20.09 5.65
N VAL A 55 -8.62 -18.80 6.00
CA VAL A 55 -7.37 -18.01 6.06
C VAL A 55 -6.38 -18.66 7.02
N ARG A 56 -6.82 -18.98 8.25
CA ARG A 56 -5.97 -19.61 9.27
C ARG A 56 -5.48 -21.00 8.86
N ALA A 57 -6.35 -21.82 8.28
CA ALA A 57 -5.98 -23.15 7.78
C ALA A 57 -4.94 -23.06 6.65
N THR A 58 -5.11 -22.11 5.72
CA THR A 58 -4.18 -21.89 4.62
C THR A 58 -2.82 -21.42 5.12
N LEU A 59 -2.78 -20.50 6.10
CA LEU A 59 -1.54 -20.07 6.75
C LEU A 59 -0.83 -21.24 7.45
N GLY A 60 -1.57 -22.08 8.18
CA GLY A 60 -1.02 -23.25 8.87
C GLY A 60 -0.45 -24.33 7.94
N ALA A 61 -0.84 -24.32 6.66
CA ALA A 61 -0.31 -25.23 5.65
C ALA A 61 0.97 -24.71 4.96
N VAL A 62 1.35 -23.45 5.16
CA VAL A 62 2.57 -22.89 4.56
C VAL A 62 3.80 -23.44 5.27
N THR A 63 4.69 -24.08 4.52
CA THR A 63 5.97 -24.56 5.03
C THR A 63 7.01 -23.42 5.04
N SER A 64 6.88 -22.50 6.00
CA SER A 64 7.87 -21.45 6.29
C SER A 64 7.87 -21.07 7.77
N ASP A 65 8.71 -20.09 8.15
CA ASP A 65 8.55 -19.42 9.44
C ASP A 65 7.11 -18.85 9.57
N VAL A 66 6.52 -18.96 10.76
CA VAL A 66 5.15 -18.54 11.04
C VAL A 66 4.94 -17.04 10.84
N LEU A 67 5.95 -16.21 11.10
CA LEU A 67 5.92 -14.77 10.89
C LEU A 67 5.99 -14.41 9.40
N ALA A 68 6.62 -15.27 8.60
CA ALA A 68 6.75 -15.07 7.15
C ALA A 68 5.55 -15.63 6.36
N ALA A 69 4.80 -16.57 6.93
CA ALA A 69 3.73 -17.28 6.24
C ALA A 69 2.71 -16.36 5.54
N PRO A 70 2.25 -15.23 6.13
CA PRO A 70 1.29 -14.34 5.47
C PRO A 70 1.82 -13.58 4.25
N MET A 71 3.13 -13.40 4.14
CA MET A 71 3.78 -12.78 2.97
C MET A 71 4.44 -13.81 2.06
N ASN A 72 4.30 -15.10 2.38
CA ASN A 72 4.87 -16.17 1.60
C ASN A 72 4.10 -16.32 0.26
N PRO A 73 4.80 -16.53 -0.87
CA PRO A 73 4.16 -16.76 -2.16
C PRO A 73 3.10 -17.87 -2.16
N ALA A 74 3.25 -18.92 -1.34
CA ALA A 74 2.26 -20.00 -1.23
C ALA A 74 0.91 -19.49 -0.70
N PHE A 75 0.92 -18.70 0.38
CA PHE A 75 -0.30 -18.09 0.93
C PHE A 75 -0.87 -17.04 -0.02
N LEU A 76 -0.04 -16.13 -0.54
CA LEU A 76 -0.51 -15.06 -1.42
C LEU A 76 -1.12 -15.61 -2.71
N THR A 77 -0.54 -16.68 -3.27
CA THR A 77 -1.10 -17.38 -4.44
C THR A 77 -2.45 -18.02 -4.12
N ALA A 78 -2.57 -18.69 -2.96
CA ALA A 78 -3.83 -19.28 -2.53
C ALA A 78 -4.92 -18.21 -2.30
N LEU A 79 -4.57 -17.07 -1.68
CA LEU A 79 -5.47 -15.94 -1.46
C LEU A 79 -5.93 -15.31 -2.77
N MET A 80 -5.02 -15.09 -3.73
CA MET A 80 -5.36 -14.61 -5.07
C MET A 80 -6.32 -15.56 -5.80
N ALA A 81 -6.00 -16.87 -5.81
CA ALA A 81 -6.85 -17.87 -6.46
C ALA A 81 -8.24 -17.95 -5.80
N ARG A 82 -8.30 -17.84 -4.47
CA ARG A 82 -9.55 -17.88 -3.71
C ARG A 82 -10.44 -16.67 -3.99
N THR A 83 -9.85 -15.49 -4.08
CA THR A 83 -10.58 -14.22 -4.25
C THR A 83 -10.81 -13.83 -5.70
N GLY A 84 -10.18 -14.52 -6.66
CA GLY A 84 -10.18 -14.11 -8.07
C GLY A 84 -9.45 -12.80 -8.34
N ARG A 85 -8.53 -12.41 -7.45
CA ARG A 85 -7.79 -11.14 -7.50
C ARG A 85 -6.34 -11.34 -7.91
N ARG A 86 -5.67 -10.25 -8.29
CA ARG A 86 -4.26 -10.25 -8.68
C ARG A 86 -3.47 -9.28 -7.81
N MET A 87 -2.17 -9.54 -7.65
CA MET A 87 -1.22 -8.64 -7.01
C MET A 87 -0.06 -8.32 -7.96
N ASN A 88 0.59 -7.16 -7.76
CA ASN A 88 1.79 -6.81 -8.53
C ASN A 88 3.07 -7.24 -7.81
N THR A 89 3.24 -6.76 -6.58
CA THR A 89 4.44 -6.93 -5.76
C THR A 89 4.07 -6.74 -4.29
N ILE A 90 5.03 -7.01 -3.41
CA ILE A 90 5.02 -6.49 -2.04
C ILE A 90 5.65 -5.11 -2.07
N ASP A 91 4.99 -4.13 -1.48
CA ASP A 91 5.43 -2.74 -1.41
C ASP A 91 5.89 -2.38 0.01
N LEU A 92 6.92 -1.53 0.11
CA LEU A 92 7.29 -0.87 1.36
C LEU A 92 6.26 0.21 1.66
N LEU A 93 5.57 0.06 2.79
CA LEU A 93 4.60 1.05 3.25
C LEU A 93 5.32 2.12 4.07
N THR A 94 5.22 3.38 3.63
CA THR A 94 5.74 4.54 4.35
C THR A 94 4.65 5.58 4.59
N ALA A 95 4.77 6.35 5.67
CA ALA A 95 3.81 7.39 6.03
C ALA A 95 4.53 8.66 6.51
N ALA A 96 3.95 9.82 6.18
CA ALA A 96 4.35 11.12 6.69
C ALA A 96 3.08 11.96 6.98
N PRO A 97 3.11 12.84 8.00
CA PRO A 97 2.07 13.85 8.15
C PRO A 97 2.13 14.85 6.99
N ALA A 98 0.98 15.48 6.68
CA ALA A 98 0.96 16.61 5.77
C ALA A 98 1.75 17.79 6.37
N LEU A 99 2.58 18.44 5.55
CA LEU A 99 3.27 19.66 5.94
C LEU A 99 2.30 20.85 5.87
N PRO A 100 2.44 21.84 6.77
CA PRO A 100 1.65 23.06 6.69
C PRO A 100 2.11 23.93 5.51
N GLY A 101 1.20 24.77 5.01
CA GLY A 101 1.49 25.75 3.97
C GLY A 101 1.35 25.23 2.54
N ALA A 102 1.67 26.09 1.58
CA ALA A 102 1.65 25.75 0.16
C ALA A 102 2.92 24.98 -0.25
N PRO A 103 2.85 24.13 -1.27
CA PRO A 103 4.04 23.47 -1.83
C PRO A 103 5.10 24.49 -2.26
N GLY A 104 6.36 24.24 -1.93
CA GLY A 104 7.50 25.07 -2.37
C GLY A 104 7.91 24.87 -3.83
N ILE A 105 7.13 24.07 -4.58
CA ILE A 105 7.33 23.78 -6.00
C ILE A 105 6.10 24.23 -6.78
N ALA A 106 6.31 24.72 -8.01
CA ALA A 106 5.21 25.06 -8.89
C ALA A 106 4.49 23.78 -9.34
N LEU A 107 3.19 23.70 -9.05
CA LEU A 107 2.33 22.59 -9.44
C LEU A 107 1.19 23.11 -10.32
N ARG A 108 1.00 22.49 -11.48
CA ARG A 108 -0.14 22.76 -12.36
C ARG A 108 -1.01 21.52 -12.43
N GLU A 109 -2.25 21.62 -11.96
CA GLU A 109 -3.21 20.52 -12.08
C GLU A 109 -3.48 20.21 -13.56
N ILE A 110 -3.50 18.91 -13.88
CA ILE A 110 -3.74 18.41 -15.24
C ILE A 110 -4.79 17.32 -15.22
N HIS A 111 -5.41 17.10 -16.38
CA HIS A 111 -6.44 16.07 -16.59
C HIS A 111 -6.04 15.08 -17.68
N ASP A 112 -4.74 14.79 -17.78
CA ASP A 112 -4.20 13.80 -18.71
C ASP A 112 -4.43 12.39 -18.16
N GLN A 113 -5.49 11.74 -18.63
CA GLN A 113 -5.83 10.36 -18.24
C GLN A 113 -5.05 9.30 -19.01
N ASP A 114 -4.43 9.68 -20.14
CA ASP A 114 -3.74 8.74 -21.02
C ASP A 114 -2.32 8.44 -20.54
N HIS A 115 -1.77 9.28 -19.64
CA HIS A 115 -0.46 9.04 -19.03
C HIS A 115 -0.44 7.68 -18.29
N PRO A 116 0.50 6.75 -18.58
CA PRO A 116 0.52 5.39 -18.01
C PRO A 116 0.45 5.34 -16.47
N ARG A 117 1.05 6.33 -15.82
CA ARG A 117 1.02 6.49 -14.36
C ARG A 117 -0.32 6.92 -13.79
N VAL A 118 -1.05 7.77 -14.52
CA VAL A 118 -2.41 8.18 -14.14
C VAL A 118 -3.36 7.00 -14.34
N ALA A 119 -3.28 6.32 -15.49
CA ALA A 119 -4.02 5.09 -15.77
C ALA A 119 -3.74 3.98 -14.74
N ARG A 120 -2.51 3.91 -14.19
CA ARG A 120 -2.21 3.03 -13.05
C ARG A 120 -2.87 3.54 -11.77
N ALA A 121 -2.76 4.83 -11.45
CA ALA A 121 -3.24 5.37 -10.18
C ALA A 121 -4.75 5.18 -9.98
N VAL A 122 -5.56 5.34 -11.02
CA VAL A 122 -7.02 5.14 -10.97
C VAL A 122 -7.46 3.72 -10.63
N LYS A 123 -6.58 2.72 -10.83
CA LYS A 123 -6.88 1.32 -10.46
C LYS A 123 -6.74 1.05 -8.96
N PHE A 124 -5.92 1.84 -8.27
CA PHE A 124 -5.55 1.61 -6.87
C PHE A 124 -6.07 2.70 -5.93
N ARG A 125 -6.68 3.77 -6.47
CA ARG A 125 -7.06 4.96 -5.72
C ARG A 125 -8.36 5.56 -6.25
N ASP A 126 -9.16 6.07 -5.32
CA ASP A 126 -10.30 6.95 -5.63
C ASP A 126 -9.84 8.41 -5.59
N ASP A 127 -10.69 9.33 -6.05
CA ASP A 127 -10.45 10.79 -6.00
C ASP A 127 -9.09 11.21 -6.56
N VAL A 128 -8.66 10.57 -7.66
CA VAL A 128 -7.34 10.79 -8.26
C VAL A 128 -7.25 12.20 -8.84
N ARG A 129 -6.22 12.93 -8.42
CA ARG A 129 -5.84 14.24 -8.91
C ARG A 129 -4.37 14.24 -9.32
N VAL A 130 -4.04 14.97 -10.38
CA VAL A 130 -2.73 14.92 -11.02
C VAL A 130 -2.18 16.32 -11.19
N TRP A 131 -0.90 16.51 -10.88
CA TRP A 131 -0.18 17.76 -11.07
C TRP A 131 1.10 17.51 -11.87
N ALA A 132 1.31 18.36 -12.87
CA ALA A 132 2.62 18.51 -13.50
C ALA A 132 3.51 19.41 -12.64
N ALA A 133 4.76 18.99 -12.47
CA ALA A 133 5.84 19.75 -11.85
C ALA A 133 6.99 19.87 -12.86
N ASP A 134 7.95 20.76 -12.58
CA ASP A 134 9.23 20.72 -13.28
C ASP A 134 9.95 19.40 -12.95
N GLY A 135 10.23 18.57 -13.96
CA GLY A 135 10.89 17.28 -13.80
C GLY A 135 9.98 16.07 -13.52
N GLY A 136 8.65 16.20 -13.61
CA GLY A 136 7.76 15.03 -13.56
C GLY A 136 6.30 15.29 -13.13
N LEU A 137 5.70 14.27 -12.53
CA LEU A 137 4.28 14.21 -12.17
C LEU A 137 4.07 13.82 -10.71
N VAL A 138 3.10 14.45 -10.07
CA VAL A 138 2.59 14.10 -8.74
C VAL A 138 1.13 13.69 -8.89
N VAL A 139 0.79 12.52 -8.36
CA VAL A 139 -0.59 12.03 -8.29
C VAL A 139 -0.97 11.85 -6.83
N LEU A 140 -2.12 12.40 -6.43
CA LEU A 140 -2.74 12.14 -5.13
C LEU A 140 -4.06 11.42 -5.32
N GLY A 141 -4.41 10.56 -4.37
CA GLY A 141 -5.71 9.90 -4.32
C GLY A 141 -5.92 9.17 -3.01
N ARG A 142 -7.09 8.54 -2.89
CA ARG A 142 -7.51 7.74 -1.75
C ARG A 142 -7.26 6.26 -2.02
N GLY A 143 -6.15 5.74 -1.52
CA GLY A 143 -5.81 4.32 -1.66
C GLY A 143 -6.43 3.47 -0.57
N VAL A 144 -5.67 2.49 -0.08
CA VAL A 144 -6.18 1.43 0.82
C VAL A 144 -6.92 2.03 2.01
N ALA A 145 -8.16 1.59 2.20
CA ALA A 145 -9.03 2.04 3.29
C ALA A 145 -9.22 3.57 3.37
N GLY A 146 -9.16 4.25 2.22
CA GLY A 146 -9.37 5.70 2.12
C GLY A 146 -8.18 6.55 2.59
N ARG A 147 -7.00 5.97 2.85
CA ARG A 147 -5.82 6.76 3.20
C ARG A 147 -5.38 7.61 2.03
N TRP A 148 -4.84 8.80 2.32
CA TRP A 148 -4.15 9.59 1.30
C TRP A 148 -2.89 8.87 0.85
N GLU A 149 -2.71 8.77 -0.46
CA GLU A 149 -1.52 8.23 -1.08
C GLU A 149 -0.98 9.17 -2.14
N ALA A 150 0.34 9.23 -2.23
CA ALA A 150 1.05 9.96 -3.27
C ALA A 150 1.79 8.97 -4.19
N ALA A 151 1.69 9.19 -5.50
CA ALA A 151 2.55 8.55 -6.48
C ALA A 151 3.31 9.62 -7.23
N ILE A 152 4.64 9.49 -7.26
CA ILE A 152 5.53 10.40 -7.97
C ILE A 152 6.10 9.65 -9.17
N GLU A 153 6.24 10.36 -10.27
CA GLU A 153 7.03 9.95 -11.43
C GLU A 153 7.95 11.10 -11.78
N VAL A 154 9.20 10.76 -12.10
CA VAL A 154 10.22 11.71 -12.51
C VAL A 154 10.58 11.43 -13.96
N ASP A 155 10.97 12.47 -14.67
CA ASP A 155 11.42 12.38 -16.06
C ASP A 155 12.54 11.34 -16.20
N GLU A 156 12.62 10.69 -17.36
CA GLU A 156 13.56 9.60 -17.62
C GLU A 156 15.01 9.97 -17.29
N ALA A 157 15.44 11.20 -17.61
CA ALA A 157 16.78 11.69 -17.32
C ALA A 157 17.08 11.81 -15.80
N ALA A 158 16.05 11.95 -14.96
CA ALA A 158 16.17 11.98 -13.51
C ALA A 158 16.10 10.58 -12.88
N GLN A 159 15.71 9.54 -13.63
CA GLN A 159 15.67 8.17 -13.13
C GLN A 159 17.07 7.64 -12.81
N GLN A 160 17.20 6.88 -11.72
CA GLN A 160 18.51 6.46 -11.20
C GLN A 160 18.58 4.93 -11.05
N SER A 161 19.59 4.30 -11.67
CA SER A 161 20.08 3.00 -11.21
C SER A 161 20.93 3.21 -9.94
N PRO A 162 20.69 2.48 -8.83
CA PRO A 162 20.41 1.04 -8.80
C PRO A 162 18.98 0.69 -8.30
N GLY A 163 17.97 1.48 -8.65
CA GLY A 163 16.57 1.21 -8.28
C GLY A 163 16.11 1.98 -7.03
N ASN A 164 15.10 1.45 -6.32
CA ASN A 164 14.31 2.19 -5.34
C ASN A 164 15.09 2.74 -4.12
N ALA A 165 16.32 2.29 -3.85
CA ALA A 165 17.08 2.68 -2.67
C ALA A 165 17.32 4.20 -2.55
N ARG A 166 17.60 4.90 -3.66
CA ARG A 166 17.71 6.37 -3.65
C ARG A 166 16.35 7.02 -3.38
N GLY A 167 15.29 6.54 -4.04
CA GLY A 167 13.92 7.00 -3.81
C GLY A 167 13.50 6.86 -2.35
N VAL A 168 13.74 5.70 -1.73
CA VAL A 168 13.45 5.47 -0.31
C VAL A 168 14.17 6.48 0.58
N ARG A 169 15.46 6.76 0.34
CA ARG A 169 16.20 7.77 1.10
C ARG A 169 15.65 9.18 0.90
N THR A 170 15.21 9.52 -0.32
CA THR A 170 14.55 10.81 -0.60
C THR A 170 13.25 10.94 0.20
N PHE A 171 12.41 9.90 0.23
CA PHE A 171 11.18 9.90 1.03
C PHE A 171 11.48 10.00 2.52
N GLN A 172 12.49 9.28 3.02
CA GLN A 172 12.92 9.39 4.42
C GLN A 172 13.41 10.79 4.78
N ALA A 173 14.20 11.43 3.91
CA ALA A 173 14.62 12.82 4.08
C ALA A 173 13.44 13.80 4.06
N ALA A 174 12.38 13.49 3.30
CA ALA A 174 11.12 14.24 3.29
C ALA A 174 10.19 13.91 4.48
N GLY A 175 10.62 13.08 5.43
CA GLY A 175 9.88 12.77 6.66
C GLY A 175 9.01 11.52 6.60
N TYR A 176 8.99 10.79 5.48
CA TYR A 176 8.29 9.50 5.41
C TYR A 176 9.02 8.43 6.23
N ARG A 177 8.28 7.78 7.11
CA ARG A 177 8.79 6.69 7.96
C ARG A 177 8.25 5.36 7.46
N PRO A 178 9.08 4.30 7.38
CA PRO A 178 8.59 2.94 7.21
C PRO A 178 7.60 2.58 8.32
N VAL A 179 6.43 2.07 7.93
CA VAL A 179 5.40 1.60 8.88
C VAL A 179 5.03 0.15 8.66
N GLY A 180 5.45 -0.48 7.57
CA GLY A 180 5.22 -1.90 7.32
C GLY A 180 5.49 -2.27 5.86
N SER A 181 4.92 -3.38 5.44
CA SER A 181 4.85 -3.78 4.03
C SER A 181 3.43 -4.21 3.68
N GLU A 182 3.07 -4.09 2.40
CA GLU A 182 1.74 -4.46 1.94
C GLU A 182 1.78 -5.32 0.68
N ALA A 183 0.89 -6.30 0.61
CA ALA A 183 0.55 -7.03 -0.60
C ALA A 183 -0.92 -6.72 -0.93
N LEU A 184 -1.13 -5.81 -1.88
CA LEU A 184 -2.47 -5.37 -2.28
C LEU A 184 -3.00 -6.25 -3.42
N LEU A 185 -4.20 -6.80 -3.22
CA LEU A 185 -4.93 -7.63 -4.18
C LEU A 185 -6.06 -6.81 -4.80
N VAL A 186 -5.99 -6.63 -6.11
CA VAL A 186 -6.98 -5.89 -6.90
C VAL A 186 -7.87 -6.85 -7.70
N ALA A 187 -9.14 -6.50 -7.77
CA ALA A 187 -10.07 -7.11 -8.73
C ALA A 187 -9.82 -6.50 -10.13
N ASP A 188 -10.14 -7.25 -11.17
CA ASP A 188 -10.09 -6.78 -12.57
C ASP A 188 -11.19 -5.78 -12.90
#